data_AF-A0A1B6LQA5-F1
#
_entry.id   AF-A0A1B6LQA5-F1
#
_cell.length_a   1.000
_cell.length_b   1.000
_cell.length_c   1.000
_cell.angle_alpha   90.00
_cell.angle_beta   90.00
_cell.angle_gamma   90.00
#
_symmetry.space_group_name_H-M   'P 1'
#
loop_
_entity.id
_entity.type
_entity.pdbx_description
1 polymer ?
#
loop_
_entity_poly.entity_id
_entity_poly.type
_entity_poly.pdbx_seq_one_letter_code
_entity_poly.pdbx_strand_id
1 'polypeptide(L)'
;MPLTEEEKKKKKAEKKAQKLKEAEELRIKTRKDELAREVKTSQGMVANRMKLWYMRNYAARFPLIQDDMEMAWHSFEYALDVKDFIVCQLQHQMEEAKLQEAVSWQDFVIKIDDMIGDYLKRLEGMDNQFQARLKNLLDDSMEKAQQQEMAQTDLVDYYKTVLYIMEEQFQEVSSVAQGEYMTKRDEEAKRGVHVTDMMSAALESTVKKTTMAIKECLQHYKETTETRRKQVDLLRAKDSHYLEVIRKLDVRLAKLSDDMSSLQSQVSERFDSQLVLDDLKRDIEETYSEYTHVRANLNQGSRLDATQLLNLTTHSNDIIKHLEHVVEKGEKILRLGVLCRNLETQEEKVVPFGMSVGNKSQDLMDDNDYDPFVLFWRRFANANLIKQKLEPKLKTLQYENECLNRELLTVFEILSNSH
;
A
#
# COMPACT_ATOMS: atom_id res chain seq x y z
N MET A 1 121.25 -31.17 -39.87
CA MET A 1 121.17 -30.21 -40.99
C MET A 1 120.42 -28.98 -40.49
N PRO A 2 121.01 -27.77 -40.49
CA PRO A 2 120.49 -26.67 -39.67
C PRO A 2 119.58 -25.75 -40.49
N LEU A 3 118.30 -25.65 -40.11
CA LEU A 3 117.28 -24.85 -40.82
C LEU A 3 117.61 -23.33 -40.87
N THR A 4 117.30 -22.73 -42.02
CA THR A 4 117.68 -21.44 -42.61
C THR A 4 117.03 -20.20 -41.95
N GLU A 5 117.65 -19.02 -42.04
CA GLU A 5 117.21 -17.76 -41.38
C GLU A 5 115.79 -17.27 -41.75
N GLU A 6 115.29 -17.60 -42.94
CA GLU A 6 113.95 -17.20 -43.38
C GLU A 6 112.84 -17.95 -42.63
N GLU A 7 113.08 -19.20 -42.22
CA GLU A 7 112.15 -19.96 -41.38
C GLU A 7 112.18 -19.48 -39.92
N LYS A 8 113.30 -18.89 -39.46
CA LYS A 8 113.38 -18.22 -38.14
C LYS A 8 112.64 -16.87 -38.14
N LYS A 9 112.66 -16.12 -39.25
CA LYS A 9 111.87 -14.88 -39.40
C LYS A 9 110.38 -15.17 -39.57
N LYS A 10 109.98 -16.17 -40.37
CA LYS A 10 108.58 -16.62 -40.46
C LYS A 10 108.08 -17.19 -39.13
N LYS A 11 108.84 -18.03 -38.42
CA LYS A 11 108.47 -18.48 -37.06
C LYS A 11 108.42 -17.35 -36.03
N LYS A 12 109.23 -16.30 -36.14
CA LYS A 12 109.13 -15.11 -35.26
C LYS A 12 107.92 -14.23 -35.60
N ALA A 13 107.58 -14.08 -36.88
CA ALA A 13 106.40 -13.35 -37.34
C ALA A 13 105.10 -14.10 -37.01
N GLU A 14 105.06 -15.42 -37.20
CA GLU A 14 103.96 -16.29 -36.77
C GLU A 14 103.84 -16.32 -35.25
N LYS A 15 104.94 -16.40 -34.48
CA LYS A 15 104.88 -16.29 -33.01
C LYS A 15 104.43 -14.90 -32.56
N LYS A 16 104.78 -13.81 -33.26
CA LYS A 16 104.27 -12.47 -32.93
C LYS A 16 102.80 -12.31 -33.30
N ALA A 17 102.36 -12.83 -34.44
CA ALA A 17 100.96 -12.83 -34.87
C ALA A 17 100.09 -13.76 -34.00
N GLN A 18 100.60 -14.92 -33.60
CA GLN A 18 99.98 -15.80 -32.60
C GLN A 18 99.90 -15.12 -31.25
N LYS A 19 100.97 -14.49 -30.75
CA LYS A 19 100.90 -13.72 -29.50
C LYS A 19 99.94 -12.53 -29.57
N LEU A 20 99.83 -11.87 -30.72
CA LEU A 20 98.88 -10.78 -30.93
C LEU A 20 97.44 -11.28 -30.96
N LYS A 21 97.18 -12.41 -31.64
CA LYS A 21 95.88 -13.11 -31.65
C LYS A 21 95.54 -13.67 -30.27
N GLU A 22 96.48 -14.29 -29.57
CA GLU A 22 96.31 -14.77 -28.20
C GLU A 22 96.04 -13.61 -27.24
N ALA A 23 96.73 -12.47 -27.39
CA ALA A 23 96.45 -11.27 -26.60
C ALA A 23 95.08 -10.65 -26.94
N GLU A 24 94.67 -10.67 -28.20
CA GLU A 24 93.36 -10.19 -28.65
C GLU A 24 92.23 -11.14 -28.22
N GLU A 25 92.43 -12.45 -28.28
CA GLU A 25 91.54 -13.49 -27.76
C GLU A 25 91.42 -13.42 -26.24
N LEU A 26 92.53 -13.18 -25.54
CA LEU A 26 92.53 -12.97 -24.10
C LEU A 26 91.77 -11.68 -23.74
N ARG A 27 91.93 -10.61 -24.53
CA ARG A 27 91.15 -9.36 -24.38
C ARG A 27 89.66 -9.55 -24.67
N ILE A 28 89.31 -10.33 -25.69
CA ILE A 28 87.92 -10.68 -26.01
C ILE A 28 87.34 -11.55 -24.90
N LYS A 29 88.12 -12.49 -24.36
CA LYS A 29 87.71 -13.37 -23.25
C LYS A 29 87.50 -12.58 -21.97
N THR A 30 88.41 -11.70 -21.57
CA THR A 30 88.21 -10.82 -20.41
C THR A 30 86.99 -9.94 -20.59
N ARG A 31 86.77 -9.38 -21.78
CA ARG A 31 85.60 -8.56 -22.08
C ARG A 31 84.29 -9.36 -22.09
N LYS A 32 84.31 -10.60 -22.56
CA LYS A 32 83.16 -11.52 -22.47
C LYS A 32 82.87 -11.93 -21.03
N ASP A 33 83.90 -12.18 -20.22
CA ASP A 33 83.75 -12.54 -18.81
C ASP A 33 83.30 -11.34 -17.96
N GLU A 34 83.71 -10.11 -18.32
CA GLU A 34 83.17 -8.86 -17.77
C GLU A 34 81.70 -8.68 -18.15
N LEU A 35 81.36 -8.81 -19.44
CA LEU A 35 79.98 -8.68 -19.91
C LEU A 35 79.07 -9.76 -19.30
N ALA A 36 79.54 -11.00 -19.16
CA ALA A 36 78.77 -12.08 -18.53
C ALA A 36 78.54 -11.81 -17.04
N ARG A 37 79.51 -11.21 -16.34
CA ARG A 37 79.34 -10.75 -14.95
C ARG A 37 78.37 -9.59 -14.84
N GLU A 38 78.41 -8.62 -15.75
CA GLU A 38 77.43 -7.52 -15.83
C GLU A 38 76.02 -8.03 -16.16
N VAL A 39 75.88 -8.99 -17.07
CA VAL A 39 74.58 -9.62 -17.40
C VAL A 39 74.05 -10.40 -16.19
N LYS A 40 74.89 -11.17 -15.51
CA LYS A 40 74.46 -11.94 -14.33
C LYS A 40 74.08 -11.03 -13.16
N THR A 41 74.83 -9.96 -12.93
CA THR A 41 74.51 -8.96 -11.90
C THR A 41 73.26 -8.16 -12.25
N SER A 42 73.07 -7.77 -13.51
CA SER A 42 71.85 -7.09 -13.96
C SER A 42 70.62 -8.00 -13.90
N GLN A 43 70.71 -9.27 -14.29
CA GLN A 43 69.63 -10.25 -14.11
C GLN A 43 69.27 -10.43 -12.62
N GLY A 44 70.28 -10.52 -11.74
CA GLY A 44 70.07 -10.57 -10.29
C GLY A 44 69.41 -9.29 -9.74
N MET A 45 69.82 -8.12 -10.22
CA MET A 45 69.21 -6.84 -9.87
C MET A 45 67.76 -6.72 -10.36
N VAL A 46 67.46 -7.19 -11.57
CA VAL A 46 66.09 -7.23 -12.12
C VAL A 46 65.20 -8.18 -11.31
N ALA A 47 65.67 -9.40 -11.00
CA ALA A 47 64.94 -10.35 -10.17
C ALA A 47 64.66 -9.78 -8.76
N ASN A 48 65.65 -9.13 -8.15
CA ASN A 48 65.49 -8.47 -6.85
C ASN A 48 64.49 -7.31 -6.93
N ARG A 49 64.56 -6.47 -7.98
CA ARG A 49 63.63 -5.36 -8.19
C ARG A 49 62.21 -5.86 -8.46
N MET A 50 62.05 -6.96 -9.18
CA MET A 50 60.75 -7.61 -9.42
C MET A 50 60.17 -8.17 -8.11
N LYS A 51 60.99 -8.84 -7.29
CA LYS A 51 60.60 -9.29 -5.95
C LYS A 51 60.15 -8.12 -5.07
N LEU A 52 60.92 -7.03 -5.04
CA LEU A 52 60.56 -5.81 -4.29
C LEU A 52 59.28 -5.17 -4.81
N TRP A 53 59.06 -5.17 -6.13
CA TRP A 53 57.84 -4.67 -6.74
C TRP A 53 56.62 -5.50 -6.32
N TYR A 54 56.70 -6.84 -6.35
CA TYR A 54 55.63 -7.71 -5.86
C TYR A 54 55.37 -7.52 -4.37
N MET A 55 56.42 -7.47 -3.54
CA MET A 55 56.28 -7.24 -2.10
C MET A 55 55.60 -5.90 -1.81
N ARG A 56 55.98 -4.84 -2.52
CA ARG A 56 55.37 -3.51 -2.35
C ARG A 56 53.94 -3.46 -2.87
N ASN A 57 53.64 -4.13 -3.99
CA ASN A 57 52.27 -4.23 -4.50
C ASN A 57 51.38 -5.04 -3.57
N TYR A 58 51.89 -6.15 -3.03
CA TYR A 58 51.17 -6.95 -2.06
C TYR A 58 50.92 -6.15 -0.78
N ALA A 59 51.94 -5.49 -0.24
CA ALA A 59 51.80 -4.64 0.95
C ALA A 59 50.82 -3.47 0.75
N ALA A 60 50.66 -2.95 -0.47
CA ALA A 60 49.72 -1.87 -0.77
C ALA A 60 48.31 -2.36 -1.08
N ARG A 61 48.15 -3.47 -1.82
CA ARG A 61 46.84 -3.98 -2.28
C ARG A 61 46.19 -4.95 -1.31
N PHE A 62 46.98 -5.73 -0.57
CA PHE A 62 46.43 -6.73 0.34
C PHE A 62 45.56 -6.10 1.44
N PRO A 63 45.95 -4.98 2.08
CA PRO A 63 45.07 -4.31 3.04
C PRO A 63 43.75 -3.85 2.40
N LEU A 64 43.79 -3.28 1.18
CA LEU A 64 42.58 -2.87 0.47
C LEU A 64 41.65 -4.06 0.18
N ILE A 65 42.20 -5.21 -0.22
CA ILE A 65 41.41 -6.43 -0.43
C ILE A 65 40.84 -6.95 0.88
N GLN A 66 41.59 -6.85 1.99
CA GLN A 66 41.09 -7.21 3.32
C GLN A 66 39.93 -6.29 3.74
N ASP A 67 40.09 -4.98 3.57
CA ASP A 67 39.04 -3.99 3.87
C ASP A 67 37.79 -4.23 3.01
N ASP A 68 37.95 -4.47 1.70
CA ASP A 68 36.84 -4.80 0.79
C ASP A 68 36.14 -6.11 1.19
N MET A 69 36.91 -7.11 1.61
CA MET A 69 36.38 -8.40 2.06
C MET A 69 35.66 -8.29 3.41
N GLU A 70 36.15 -7.45 4.32
CA GLU A 70 35.50 -7.14 5.60
C GLU A 70 34.22 -6.33 5.39
N MET A 71 34.24 -5.34 4.51
CA MET A 71 33.03 -4.60 4.10
C MET A 71 31.98 -5.53 3.48
N ALA A 72 32.40 -6.43 2.57
CA ALA A 72 31.52 -7.43 1.99
C ALA A 72 30.96 -8.38 3.06
N TRP A 73 31.81 -8.84 3.98
CA TRP A 73 31.42 -9.70 5.10
C TRP A 73 30.35 -9.06 5.97
N HIS A 74 30.56 -7.82 6.44
CA HIS A 74 29.57 -7.10 7.23
C HIS A 74 28.27 -6.82 6.46
N SER A 75 28.38 -6.53 5.15
CA SER A 75 27.19 -6.38 4.31
C SER A 75 26.40 -7.68 4.22
N PHE A 76 27.07 -8.84 4.18
CA PHE A 76 26.41 -10.14 4.18
C PHE A 76 25.81 -10.47 5.54
N GLU A 77 26.52 -10.21 6.64
CA GLU A 77 25.99 -10.38 8.00
C GLU A 77 24.72 -9.56 8.20
N TYR A 78 24.75 -8.27 7.85
CA TYR A 78 23.57 -7.41 7.92
C TYR A 78 22.41 -7.93 7.06
N ALA A 79 22.70 -8.40 5.83
CA ALA A 79 21.67 -8.97 4.97
C ALA A 79 21.10 -10.28 5.51
N LEU A 80 21.89 -11.07 6.23
CA LEU A 80 21.42 -12.27 6.93
C LEU A 80 20.55 -11.90 8.12
N ASP A 81 20.99 -10.96 8.97
CA ASP A 81 20.22 -10.49 10.13
C ASP A 81 18.85 -9.93 9.73
N VAL A 82 18.79 -9.12 8.66
CA VAL A 82 17.53 -8.59 8.14
C VAL A 82 16.63 -9.71 7.63
N LYS A 83 17.19 -10.70 6.93
CA LYS A 83 16.41 -11.85 6.45
C LYS A 83 15.90 -12.71 7.61
N ASP A 84 16.74 -12.99 8.60
CA ASP A 84 16.36 -13.76 9.78
C ASP A 84 15.26 -13.04 10.58
N PHE A 85 15.36 -11.72 10.73
CA PHE A 85 14.30 -10.91 11.31
C PHE A 85 12.98 -11.05 10.53
N ILE A 86 13.02 -10.95 9.20
CA ILE A 86 11.84 -11.13 8.34
C ILE A 86 11.28 -12.55 8.49
N VAL A 87 12.13 -13.59 8.55
CA VAL A 87 11.68 -14.97 8.76
C VAL A 87 10.99 -15.12 10.11
N CYS A 88 11.56 -14.58 11.20
CA CYS A 88 10.92 -14.61 12.51
C CYS A 88 9.58 -13.86 12.52
N GLN A 89 9.51 -12.71 11.86
CA GLN A 89 8.26 -11.96 11.74
C GLN A 89 7.19 -12.74 10.96
N LEU A 90 7.57 -13.37 9.85
CA LEU A 90 6.65 -14.21 9.05
C LEU A 90 6.20 -15.44 9.83
N GLN A 91 7.08 -16.06 10.60
CA GLN A 91 6.72 -17.18 11.48
C GLN A 91 5.69 -16.74 12.54
N HIS A 92 5.91 -15.59 13.18
CA HIS A 92 4.97 -15.05 14.15
C HIS A 92 3.60 -14.75 13.53
N GLN A 93 3.57 -14.10 12.37
CA GLN A 93 2.32 -13.84 11.64
C GLN A 93 1.60 -15.11 11.22
N MET A 94 2.34 -16.16 10.85
CA MET A 94 1.76 -17.46 10.51
C MET A 94 1.17 -18.16 11.75
N GLU A 95 1.79 -18.02 12.92
CA GLU A 95 1.22 -18.52 14.18
C GLU A 95 -0.04 -17.76 14.59
N GLU A 96 -0.03 -16.43 14.45
CA GLU A 96 -1.19 -15.58 14.71
C GLU A 96 -2.37 -15.92 13.78
N ALA A 97 -2.11 -16.09 12.48
CA ALA A 97 -3.11 -16.50 11.51
C ALA A 97 -3.74 -17.87 11.84
N LYS A 98 -2.92 -18.84 12.27
CA LYS A 98 -3.41 -20.15 12.71
C LYS A 98 -4.27 -20.05 13.97
N LEU A 99 -3.88 -19.21 14.93
CA LEU A 99 -4.66 -18.99 16.14
C LEU A 99 -6.00 -18.32 15.81
N GLN A 100 -5.99 -17.32 14.93
CA GLN A 100 -7.20 -16.67 14.46
C GLN A 100 -8.13 -17.65 13.72
N GLU A 101 -7.59 -18.53 12.88
CA GLU A 101 -8.36 -19.59 12.22
C GLU A 101 -8.98 -20.54 13.25
N ALA A 102 -8.21 -20.99 14.24
CA ALA A 102 -8.71 -21.88 15.29
C ALA A 102 -9.85 -21.25 16.11
N VAL A 103 -9.70 -19.97 16.50
CA VAL A 103 -10.74 -19.22 17.21
C VAL A 103 -11.98 -19.02 16.35
N SER A 104 -11.80 -18.65 15.07
CA SER A 104 -12.93 -18.50 14.13
C SER A 104 -13.70 -19.81 13.94
N TRP A 105 -13.00 -20.95 13.89
CA TRP A 105 -13.64 -22.26 13.81
C TRP A 105 -14.41 -22.59 15.10
N GLN A 106 -13.85 -22.29 16.25
CA GLN A 106 -14.54 -22.47 17.53
C GLN A 106 -15.83 -21.64 17.60
N ASP A 107 -15.77 -20.36 17.22
CA ASP A 107 -16.94 -19.47 17.17
C ASP A 107 -17.99 -19.98 16.20
N PHE A 108 -17.57 -20.51 15.04
CA PHE A 108 -18.47 -21.10 14.07
C PHE A 108 -19.19 -22.33 14.61
N VAL A 109 -18.47 -23.23 15.29
CA VAL A 109 -19.05 -24.43 15.92
C VAL A 109 -20.07 -24.03 17.00
N ILE A 110 -19.73 -23.08 17.87
CA ILE A 110 -20.65 -22.58 18.90
C ILE A 110 -21.94 -22.03 18.27
N LYS A 111 -21.82 -21.22 17.21
CA LYS A 111 -23.00 -20.68 16.50
C LYS A 111 -23.86 -21.77 15.87
N ILE A 112 -23.25 -22.82 15.31
CA ILE A 112 -23.99 -23.97 14.79
C ILE A 112 -24.71 -24.70 15.92
N ASP A 113 -24.04 -24.95 17.04
CA ASP A 113 -24.62 -25.63 18.19
C ASP A 113 -25.79 -24.84 18.79
N ASP A 114 -25.66 -23.51 18.91
CA ASP A 114 -26.75 -22.62 19.34
C ASP A 114 -27.96 -22.71 18.39
N MET A 115 -27.70 -22.68 17.07
CA MET A 115 -28.75 -22.82 16.06
C MET A 115 -29.43 -24.20 16.15
N ILE A 116 -28.67 -25.27 16.32
CA ILE A 116 -29.22 -26.62 16.55
C ILE A 116 -30.08 -26.63 17.82
N GLY A 117 -29.60 -26.02 18.91
CA GLY A 117 -30.32 -25.90 20.17
C GLY A 117 -31.67 -25.18 20.01
N ASP A 118 -31.72 -24.10 19.24
CA ASP A 118 -32.95 -23.37 18.96
C ASP A 118 -33.93 -24.17 18.10
N TYR A 119 -33.44 -24.92 17.11
CA TYR A 119 -34.27 -25.84 16.33
C TYR A 119 -34.84 -26.96 17.20
N LEU A 120 -34.05 -27.53 18.12
CA LEU A 120 -34.52 -28.56 19.05
C LEU A 120 -35.61 -28.02 19.98
N LYS A 121 -35.42 -26.84 20.58
CA LYS A 121 -36.45 -26.18 21.41
C LYS A 121 -37.74 -25.93 20.63
N ARG A 122 -37.62 -25.49 19.37
CA ARG A 122 -38.78 -25.27 18.51
C ARG A 122 -39.51 -26.56 18.17
N LEU A 123 -38.78 -27.64 17.89
CA LEU A 123 -39.36 -28.96 17.64
C LEU A 123 -40.08 -29.49 18.88
N GLU A 124 -39.47 -29.39 20.06
CA GLU A 124 -40.09 -29.77 21.32
C GLU A 124 -41.36 -28.94 21.61
N GLY A 125 -41.31 -27.63 21.37
CA GLY A 125 -42.49 -26.76 21.48
C GLY A 125 -43.62 -27.17 20.52
N MET A 126 -43.29 -27.57 19.30
CA MET A 126 -44.27 -28.03 18.31
C MET A 126 -44.86 -29.40 18.68
N ASP A 127 -44.03 -30.33 19.17
CA ASP A 127 -44.48 -31.63 19.64
C ASP A 127 -45.41 -31.49 20.85
N ASN A 128 -45.03 -30.68 21.84
CA ASN A 128 -45.87 -30.37 22.99
C ASN A 128 -47.23 -29.77 22.58
N GLN A 129 -47.25 -28.85 21.61
CA GLN A 129 -48.49 -28.30 21.06
C GLN A 129 -49.33 -29.35 20.33
N PHE A 130 -48.69 -30.26 19.60
CA PHE A 130 -49.35 -31.34 18.89
C PHE A 130 -49.98 -32.34 19.87
N GLN A 131 -49.23 -32.77 20.89
CA GLN A 131 -49.73 -33.64 21.96
C GLN A 131 -50.89 -33.00 22.72
N ALA A 132 -50.79 -31.70 23.06
CA ALA A 132 -51.88 -30.96 23.70
C ALA A 132 -53.14 -30.91 22.82
N ARG A 133 -52.98 -30.64 21.51
CA ARG A 133 -54.11 -30.64 20.57
C ARG A 133 -54.75 -32.02 20.42
N LEU A 134 -53.94 -33.08 20.34
CA LEU A 134 -54.44 -34.46 20.29
C LEU A 134 -55.23 -34.81 21.54
N LYS A 135 -54.71 -34.46 22.71
CA LYS A 135 -55.39 -34.70 23.98
C LYS A 135 -56.73 -33.97 24.04
N ASN A 136 -56.75 -32.69 23.71
CA ASN A 136 -57.98 -31.90 23.70
C ASN A 136 -59.01 -32.46 22.71
N LEU A 137 -58.58 -32.88 21.50
CA LEU A 137 -59.48 -33.47 20.51
C LEU A 137 -60.06 -34.81 21.01
N LEU A 138 -59.23 -35.63 21.67
CA LEU A 138 -59.67 -36.89 22.24
C LEU A 138 -60.69 -36.66 23.35
N ASP A 139 -60.40 -35.75 24.27
CA ASP A 139 -61.29 -35.38 25.38
C ASP A 139 -62.64 -34.84 24.85
N ASP A 140 -62.61 -33.91 23.88
CA ASP A 140 -63.80 -33.38 23.20
C ASP A 140 -64.63 -34.48 22.51
N SER A 141 -63.95 -35.45 21.87
CA SER A 141 -64.62 -36.56 21.18
C SER A 141 -65.29 -37.52 22.17
N MET A 142 -64.64 -37.76 23.31
CA MET A 142 -65.16 -38.63 24.37
C MET A 142 -66.37 -37.98 25.04
N GLU A 143 -66.32 -36.68 25.32
CA GLU A 143 -67.45 -35.94 25.88
C GLU A 143 -68.66 -35.95 24.93
N LYS A 144 -68.45 -35.70 23.64
CA LYS A 144 -69.52 -35.75 22.63
C LYS A 144 -70.13 -37.15 22.50
N ALA A 145 -69.30 -38.20 22.55
CA ALA A 145 -69.78 -39.57 22.51
C ALA A 145 -70.66 -39.90 23.73
N GLN A 146 -70.24 -39.48 24.93
CA GLN A 146 -71.03 -39.65 26.16
C GLN A 146 -72.37 -38.90 26.10
N GLN A 147 -72.36 -37.65 25.63
CA GLN A 147 -73.60 -36.87 25.45
C GLN A 147 -74.56 -37.54 24.45
N GLN A 148 -74.02 -38.09 23.36
CA GLN A 148 -74.82 -38.82 22.36
C GLN A 148 -75.40 -40.11 22.93
N GLU A 149 -74.63 -40.86 23.72
CA GLU A 149 -75.09 -42.11 24.37
C GLU A 149 -76.22 -41.83 25.37
N MET A 150 -76.09 -40.76 26.17
CA MET A 150 -77.15 -40.30 27.05
C MET A 150 -78.42 -39.92 26.28
N ALA A 151 -78.30 -39.09 25.25
CA ALA A 151 -79.45 -38.68 24.43
C ALA A 151 -80.11 -39.86 23.71
N GLN A 152 -79.32 -40.85 23.27
CA GLN A 152 -79.83 -42.08 22.67
C GLN A 152 -80.61 -42.92 23.69
N THR A 153 -80.11 -43.00 24.92
CA THR A 153 -80.79 -43.72 26.02
C THR A 153 -82.13 -43.08 26.34
N ASP A 154 -82.18 -41.75 26.48
CA ASP A 154 -83.41 -40.99 26.72
C ASP A 154 -84.44 -41.21 25.60
N LEU A 155 -83.98 -41.20 24.34
CA LEU A 155 -84.82 -41.43 23.17
C LEU A 155 -85.37 -42.87 23.13
N VAL A 156 -84.55 -43.86 23.49
CA VAL A 156 -84.96 -45.26 23.59
C VAL A 156 -86.05 -45.42 24.65
N ASP A 157 -85.91 -44.76 25.80
CA ASP A 157 -86.92 -44.82 26.86
C ASP A 157 -88.22 -44.09 26.50
N TYR A 158 -88.13 -42.97 25.75
CA TYR A 158 -89.29 -42.33 25.15
C TYR A 158 -90.03 -43.27 24.17
N TYR A 159 -89.31 -43.92 23.25
CA TYR A 159 -89.93 -44.85 22.30
C TYR A 159 -90.55 -46.07 22.98
N LYS A 160 -89.92 -46.63 24.02
CA LYS A 160 -90.54 -47.70 24.82
C LYS A 160 -91.88 -47.27 25.40
N THR A 161 -91.97 -46.03 25.89
CA THR A 161 -93.21 -45.47 26.44
C THR A 161 -94.30 -45.32 25.38
N VAL A 162 -93.94 -44.77 24.20
CA VAL A 162 -94.89 -44.62 23.08
C VAL A 162 -95.36 -45.98 22.57
N LEU A 163 -94.46 -46.94 22.40
CA LEU A 163 -94.80 -48.30 21.95
C LEU A 163 -95.75 -48.99 22.94
N TYR A 164 -95.53 -48.82 24.24
CA TYR A 164 -96.44 -49.36 25.26
C TYR A 164 -97.87 -48.80 25.12
N ILE A 165 -98.01 -47.48 24.97
CA ILE A 165 -99.32 -46.82 24.76
C ILE A 165 -99.98 -47.29 23.46
N MET A 166 -99.22 -47.41 22.37
CA MET A 166 -99.74 -47.86 21.08
C MET A 166 -100.20 -49.32 21.12
N GLU A 167 -99.46 -50.20 21.80
CA GLU A 167 -99.83 -51.61 21.94
C GLU A 167 -101.14 -51.75 22.73
N GLU A 168 -101.31 -50.96 23.80
CA GLU A 168 -102.55 -50.91 24.58
C GLU A 168 -103.75 -50.49 23.70
N GLN A 169 -103.58 -49.43 22.90
CA GLN A 169 -104.63 -48.98 21.96
C GLN A 169 -104.91 -50.00 20.86
N PHE A 170 -103.88 -50.64 20.31
CA PHE A 170 -104.05 -51.64 19.27
C PHE A 170 -104.82 -52.86 19.79
N GLN A 171 -104.51 -53.30 21.01
CA GLN A 171 -105.20 -54.42 21.63
C GLN A 171 -106.68 -54.11 21.89
N GLU A 172 -107.02 -52.88 22.26
CA GLU A 172 -108.39 -52.40 22.37
C GLU A 172 -109.11 -52.41 21.00
N VAL A 173 -108.52 -51.81 19.96
CA VAL A 173 -109.12 -51.75 18.61
C VAL A 173 -109.27 -53.14 17.97
N SER A 174 -108.28 -54.02 18.14
CA SER A 174 -108.34 -55.39 17.62
C SER A 174 -109.47 -56.20 18.26
N SER A 175 -109.76 -55.97 19.54
CA SER A 175 -110.89 -56.64 20.21
C SER A 175 -112.24 -56.21 19.63
N VAL A 176 -112.39 -54.93 19.28
CA VAL A 176 -113.60 -54.37 18.65
C VAL A 176 -113.75 -54.88 17.20
N ALA A 177 -112.65 -54.83 16.43
CA ALA A 177 -112.66 -55.24 15.02
C ALA A 177 -112.95 -56.74 14.82
N GLN A 178 -112.46 -57.62 15.71
CA GLN A 178 -112.83 -59.05 15.66
C GLN A 178 -114.33 -59.29 15.92
N GLY A 179 -114.99 -58.45 16.72
CA GLY A 179 -116.44 -58.48 16.90
C GLY A 179 -117.21 -58.10 15.63
N GLU A 180 -116.76 -57.05 14.93
CA GLU A 180 -117.40 -56.57 13.70
C GLU A 180 -117.17 -57.46 12.47
N TYR A 181 -115.98 -58.07 12.36
CA TYR A 181 -115.64 -58.94 11.24
C TYR A 181 -116.49 -60.21 11.20
N MET A 182 -116.91 -60.73 12.36
CA MET A 182 -117.81 -61.89 12.44
C MET A 182 -119.22 -61.56 11.92
N THR A 183 -119.63 -60.29 11.93
CA THR A 183 -120.96 -59.84 11.48
C THR A 183 -121.00 -59.55 9.98
N LYS A 184 -119.93 -58.96 9.43
CA LYS A 184 -119.84 -58.59 8.00
C LYS A 184 -119.54 -59.79 7.08
N ARG A 185 -118.97 -60.88 7.61
CA ARG A 185 -118.66 -62.10 6.86
C ARG A 185 -119.91 -62.86 6.36
N ASP A 186 -121.05 -62.72 7.05
CA ASP A 186 -122.31 -63.38 6.65
C ASP A 186 -123.06 -62.65 5.52
N GLU A 187 -122.74 -61.38 5.26
CA GLU A 187 -123.46 -60.54 4.29
C GLU A 187 -122.82 -60.52 2.89
N GLU A 188 -121.49 -60.59 2.79
CA GLU A 188 -120.79 -60.50 1.50
C GLU A 188 -120.68 -61.83 0.73
N ALA A 189 -121.03 -62.97 1.34
CA ALA A 189 -120.93 -64.28 0.70
C ALA A 189 -121.94 -64.53 -0.45
N LYS A 190 -122.88 -63.60 -0.74
CA LYS A 190 -124.03 -63.88 -1.60
C LYS A 190 -124.19 -63.09 -2.91
N ARG A 191 -123.26 -62.24 -3.38
CA ARG A 191 -123.63 -61.32 -4.49
C ARG A 191 -122.74 -60.99 -5.69
N GLY A 192 -121.71 -61.76 -6.07
CA GLY A 192 -121.18 -61.49 -7.43
C GLY A 192 -119.97 -62.22 -7.97
N VAL A 193 -119.54 -63.31 -7.35
CA VAL A 193 -118.22 -63.94 -7.58
C VAL A 193 -117.86 -64.05 -9.08
N HIS A 194 -118.75 -64.49 -9.96
CA HIS A 194 -118.29 -64.84 -11.30
C HIS A 194 -118.12 -63.66 -12.30
N VAL A 195 -118.94 -62.61 -12.23
CA VAL A 195 -118.84 -61.45 -13.15
C VAL A 195 -117.81 -60.45 -12.64
N THR A 196 -117.65 -60.35 -11.31
CA THR A 196 -116.53 -59.62 -10.71
C THR A 196 -115.21 -60.26 -11.09
N ASP A 197 -115.10 -61.58 -11.20
CA ASP A 197 -113.83 -62.25 -11.51
C ASP A 197 -113.36 -62.00 -12.96
N MET A 198 -114.28 -61.99 -13.93
CA MET A 198 -113.91 -61.73 -15.34
C MET A 198 -113.56 -60.25 -15.58
N MET A 199 -114.33 -59.32 -15.02
CA MET A 199 -114.04 -57.89 -15.14
C MET A 199 -112.81 -57.49 -14.30
N SER A 200 -112.59 -58.14 -13.15
CA SER A 200 -111.37 -58.02 -12.35
C SER A 200 -110.15 -58.58 -13.06
N ALA A 201 -110.25 -59.71 -13.76
CA ALA A 201 -109.13 -60.27 -14.52
C ALA A 201 -108.69 -59.36 -15.68
N ALA A 202 -109.65 -58.74 -16.38
CA ALA A 202 -109.36 -57.77 -17.44
C ALA A 202 -108.73 -56.47 -16.88
N LEU A 203 -109.31 -55.91 -15.81
CA LEU A 203 -108.75 -54.75 -15.11
C LEU A 203 -107.39 -55.06 -14.50
N GLU A 204 -107.20 -56.21 -13.86
CA GLU A 204 -105.90 -56.69 -13.37
C GLU A 204 -104.87 -56.78 -14.49
N SER A 205 -105.25 -57.28 -15.67
CA SER A 205 -104.34 -57.37 -16.80
C SER A 205 -103.87 -55.98 -17.25
N THR A 206 -104.79 -55.01 -17.34
CA THR A 206 -104.45 -53.62 -17.69
C THR A 206 -103.61 -52.95 -16.60
N VAL A 207 -103.96 -53.13 -15.32
CA VAL A 207 -103.21 -52.62 -14.18
C VAL A 207 -101.81 -53.25 -14.11
N LYS A 208 -101.67 -54.55 -14.39
CA LYS A 208 -100.36 -55.23 -14.45
C LYS A 208 -99.50 -54.64 -15.57
N LYS A 209 -100.06 -54.41 -16.76
CA LYS A 209 -99.35 -53.78 -17.88
C LYS A 209 -98.91 -52.35 -17.59
N THR A 210 -99.80 -51.50 -17.06
CA THR A 210 -99.44 -50.11 -16.71
C THR A 210 -98.45 -50.07 -15.55
N THR A 211 -98.59 -50.96 -14.56
CA THR A 211 -97.65 -51.06 -13.43
C THR A 211 -96.27 -51.52 -13.91
N MET A 212 -96.19 -52.45 -14.86
CA MET A 212 -94.91 -52.84 -15.48
C MET A 212 -94.29 -51.67 -16.25
N ALA A 213 -95.05 -50.97 -17.08
CA ALA A 213 -94.55 -49.81 -17.82
C ALA A 213 -94.08 -48.67 -16.89
N ILE A 214 -94.82 -48.40 -15.81
CA ILE A 214 -94.42 -47.43 -14.78
C ILE A 214 -93.14 -47.87 -14.07
N LYS A 215 -93.03 -49.16 -13.72
CA LYS A 215 -91.81 -49.71 -13.11
C LYS A 215 -90.60 -49.60 -14.03
N GLU A 216 -90.74 -49.94 -15.31
CA GLU A 216 -89.67 -49.80 -16.31
C GLU A 216 -89.27 -48.33 -16.50
N CYS A 217 -90.22 -47.41 -16.60
CA CYS A 217 -89.93 -45.98 -16.70
C CYS A 217 -89.24 -45.44 -15.43
N LEU A 218 -89.67 -45.89 -14.24
CA LEU A 218 -89.03 -45.54 -12.97
C LEU A 218 -87.61 -46.11 -12.87
N GLN A 219 -87.40 -47.34 -13.33
CA GLN A 219 -86.09 -47.98 -13.36
C GLN A 219 -85.14 -47.21 -14.28
N HIS A 220 -85.57 -46.93 -15.51
CA HIS A 220 -84.79 -46.14 -16.48
C HIS A 220 -84.48 -44.73 -15.94
N TYR A 221 -85.46 -44.07 -15.32
CA TYR A 221 -85.23 -42.77 -14.67
C TYR A 221 -84.21 -42.88 -13.54
N LYS A 222 -84.32 -43.87 -12.65
CA LYS A 222 -83.34 -44.09 -11.57
C LYS A 222 -81.94 -44.28 -12.11
N GLU A 223 -81.76 -45.17 -13.09
CA GLU A 223 -80.46 -45.45 -13.72
C GLU A 223 -79.87 -44.20 -14.40
N THR A 224 -80.69 -43.44 -15.12
CA THR A 224 -80.25 -42.19 -15.78
C THR A 224 -79.90 -41.10 -14.75
N THR A 225 -80.65 -41.02 -13.65
CA THR A 225 -80.39 -40.04 -12.60
C THR A 225 -79.14 -40.40 -11.78
N GLU A 226 -78.91 -41.70 -11.55
CA GLU A 226 -77.74 -42.20 -10.84
C GLU A 226 -76.46 -42.00 -11.66
N THR A 227 -76.50 -42.27 -12.97
CA THR A 227 -75.38 -41.99 -13.88
C THR A 227 -75.04 -40.49 -13.94
N ARG A 228 -76.06 -39.62 -14.04
CA ARG A 228 -75.86 -38.16 -13.97
C ARG A 228 -75.31 -37.70 -12.62
N ARG A 229 -75.78 -38.27 -11.49
CA ARG A 229 -75.20 -37.98 -10.16
C ARG A 229 -73.71 -38.33 -10.12
N LYS A 230 -73.34 -39.54 -10.57
CA LYS A 230 -71.92 -39.97 -10.63
C LYS A 230 -71.07 -39.03 -11.49
N GLN A 231 -71.59 -38.52 -12.60
CA GLN A 231 -70.87 -37.55 -13.44
C GLN A 231 -70.69 -36.19 -12.74
N VAL A 232 -71.73 -35.69 -12.04
CA VAL A 232 -71.65 -34.44 -11.28
C VAL A 232 -70.67 -34.58 -10.12
N ASP A 233 -70.67 -35.71 -9.42
CA ASP A 233 -69.73 -35.96 -8.31
C ASP A 233 -68.28 -36.03 -8.81
N LEU A 234 -68.04 -36.64 -9.99
CA LEU A 234 -66.73 -36.64 -10.64
C LEU A 234 -66.27 -35.23 -11.00
N LEU A 235 -67.16 -34.40 -11.55
CA LEU A 235 -66.86 -33.01 -11.90
C LEU A 235 -66.58 -32.18 -10.64
N ARG A 236 -67.37 -32.34 -9.58
CA ARG A 236 -67.11 -31.67 -8.28
C ARG A 236 -65.77 -32.07 -7.67
N ALA A 237 -65.39 -33.35 -7.76
CA ALA A 237 -64.09 -33.80 -7.29
C ALA A 237 -62.94 -33.17 -8.09
N LYS A 238 -63.09 -33.05 -9.42
CA LYS A 238 -62.12 -32.35 -10.29
C LYS A 238 -62.04 -30.86 -9.96
N ASP A 239 -63.17 -30.19 -9.79
CA ASP A 239 -63.20 -28.77 -9.44
C ASP A 239 -62.53 -28.50 -8.09
N SER A 240 -62.84 -29.30 -7.06
CA SER A 240 -62.14 -29.22 -5.76
C SER A 240 -60.64 -29.42 -5.90
N HIS A 241 -60.20 -30.38 -6.73
CA HIS A 241 -58.78 -30.58 -7.00
C HIS A 241 -58.16 -29.35 -7.69
N TYR A 242 -58.79 -28.80 -8.73
CA TYR A 242 -58.26 -27.63 -9.44
C TYR A 242 -58.21 -26.38 -8.55
N LEU A 243 -59.22 -26.16 -7.70
CA LEU A 243 -59.23 -25.06 -6.73
C LEU A 243 -58.08 -25.17 -5.74
N GLU A 244 -57.77 -26.38 -5.24
CA GLU A 244 -56.62 -26.59 -4.35
C GLU A 244 -55.29 -26.32 -5.07
N VAL A 245 -55.16 -26.71 -6.34
CA VAL A 245 -53.98 -26.40 -7.16
C VAL A 245 -53.85 -24.90 -7.38
N ILE A 246 -54.94 -24.20 -7.73
CA ILE A 246 -54.96 -22.75 -7.92
C ILE A 246 -54.52 -22.06 -6.63
N ARG A 247 -55.08 -22.44 -5.48
CA ARG A 247 -54.69 -21.88 -4.18
C ARG A 247 -53.21 -22.07 -3.87
N LYS A 248 -52.64 -23.25 -4.18
CA LYS A 248 -51.20 -23.50 -4.02
C LYS A 248 -50.36 -22.62 -4.94
N LEU A 249 -50.80 -22.43 -6.18
CA LEU A 249 -50.12 -21.57 -7.15
C LEU A 249 -50.19 -20.10 -6.74
N ASP A 250 -51.33 -19.62 -6.23
CA ASP A 250 -51.49 -18.25 -5.74
C ASP A 250 -50.56 -17.95 -4.56
N VAL A 251 -50.46 -18.86 -3.58
CA VAL A 251 -49.52 -18.72 -2.46
C VAL A 251 -48.07 -18.72 -2.96
N ARG A 252 -47.75 -19.55 -3.95
CA ARG A 252 -46.40 -19.57 -4.55
C ARG A 252 -46.10 -18.28 -5.31
N LEU A 253 -47.06 -17.75 -6.06
CA LEU A 253 -46.94 -16.50 -6.80
C LEU A 253 -46.75 -15.31 -5.85
N ALA A 254 -47.52 -15.24 -4.76
CA ALA A 254 -47.36 -14.20 -3.74
C ALA A 254 -45.95 -14.21 -3.14
N LYS A 255 -45.43 -15.39 -2.75
CA LYS A 255 -44.06 -15.52 -2.26
C LYS A 255 -43.02 -15.09 -3.29
N LEU A 256 -43.16 -15.51 -4.55
CA LEU A 256 -42.25 -15.09 -5.62
C LEU A 256 -42.28 -13.57 -5.84
N SER A 257 -43.45 -12.95 -5.72
CA SER A 257 -43.61 -11.50 -5.85
C SER A 257 -42.96 -10.75 -4.69
N ASP A 258 -43.09 -11.25 -3.46
CA ASP A 258 -42.42 -10.69 -2.28
C ASP A 258 -40.89 -10.83 -2.41
N ASP A 259 -40.40 -12.00 -2.83
CA ASP A 259 -38.99 -12.24 -3.09
C ASP A 259 -38.46 -11.28 -4.17
N MET A 260 -39.19 -11.13 -5.27
CA MET A 260 -38.83 -10.21 -6.36
C MET A 260 -38.77 -8.75 -5.88
N SER A 261 -39.74 -8.33 -5.06
CA SER A 261 -39.77 -6.97 -4.49
C SER A 261 -38.59 -6.75 -3.53
N SER A 262 -38.25 -7.76 -2.71
CA SER A 262 -37.10 -7.70 -1.80
C SER A 262 -35.77 -7.61 -2.55
N LEU A 263 -35.62 -8.38 -3.64
CA LEU A 263 -34.44 -8.35 -4.50
C LEU A 263 -34.32 -7.02 -5.23
N GLN A 264 -35.42 -6.47 -5.73
CA GLN A 264 -35.43 -5.13 -6.34
C GLN A 264 -34.98 -4.07 -5.33
N SER A 265 -35.49 -4.11 -4.10
CA SER A 265 -35.06 -3.20 -3.03
C SER A 265 -33.55 -3.32 -2.74
N GLN A 266 -33.02 -4.54 -2.65
CA GLN A 266 -31.58 -4.76 -2.44
C GLN A 266 -30.73 -4.28 -3.61
N VAL A 267 -31.21 -4.42 -4.86
CA VAL A 267 -30.52 -3.91 -6.04
C VAL A 267 -30.49 -2.38 -6.03
N SER A 268 -31.61 -1.72 -5.69
CA SER A 268 -31.67 -0.27 -5.55
C SER A 268 -30.73 0.24 -4.46
N GLU A 269 -30.71 -0.39 -3.28
CA GLU A 269 -29.81 -0.02 -2.19
C GLU A 269 -28.33 -0.16 -2.57
N ARG A 270 -27.98 -1.24 -3.30
CA ARG A 270 -26.63 -1.41 -3.84
C ARG A 270 -26.28 -0.36 -4.88
N PHE A 271 -27.24 0.03 -5.72
CA PHE A 271 -27.03 1.08 -6.72
C PHE A 271 -26.77 2.44 -6.05
N ASP A 272 -27.55 2.80 -5.04
CA ASP A 272 -27.36 4.03 -4.27
C ASP A 272 -26.00 4.03 -3.55
N SER A 273 -25.63 2.90 -2.95
CA SER A 273 -24.32 2.72 -2.30
C SER A 273 -23.16 2.87 -3.30
N GLN A 274 -23.32 2.35 -4.52
CA GLN A 274 -22.34 2.47 -5.59
C GLN A 274 -22.16 3.93 -6.02
N LEU A 275 -23.25 4.68 -6.09
CA LEU A 275 -23.23 6.10 -6.46
C LEU A 275 -22.45 6.93 -5.43
N VAL A 276 -22.67 6.65 -4.14
CA VAL A 276 -21.89 7.26 -3.04
C VAL A 276 -20.41 6.89 -3.12
N LEU A 277 -20.08 5.63 -3.44
CA LEU A 277 -18.69 5.21 -3.60
C LEU A 277 -18.00 5.91 -4.78
N ASP A 278 -18.70 6.12 -5.88
CA ASP A 278 -18.15 6.79 -7.05
C ASP A 278 -17.98 8.30 -6.81
N ASP A 279 -18.89 8.94 -6.05
CA ASP A 279 -18.69 10.31 -5.57
C ASP A 279 -17.47 10.42 -4.64
N LEU A 280 -17.32 9.51 -3.67
CA LEU A 280 -16.14 9.48 -2.79
C LEU A 280 -14.83 9.26 -3.55
N LYS A 281 -14.82 8.44 -4.60
CA LYS A 281 -13.64 8.27 -5.46
C LYS A 281 -13.30 9.57 -6.17
N ARG A 282 -14.29 10.30 -6.71
CA ARG A 282 -14.08 11.60 -7.33
C ARG A 282 -13.46 12.58 -6.32
N ASP A 283 -13.98 12.64 -5.10
CA ASP A 283 -13.46 13.52 -4.06
C ASP A 283 -12.00 13.16 -3.68
N ILE A 284 -11.66 11.86 -3.62
CA ILE A 284 -10.28 11.40 -3.40
C ILE A 284 -9.36 11.83 -4.56
N GLU A 285 -9.81 11.70 -5.81
CA GLU A 285 -9.03 12.11 -6.99
C GLU A 285 -8.81 13.63 -7.03
N GLU A 286 -9.84 14.41 -6.72
CA GLU A 286 -9.76 15.87 -6.64
C GLU A 286 -8.80 16.32 -5.55
N THR A 287 -8.97 15.80 -4.32
CA THR A 287 -8.08 16.13 -3.19
C THR A 287 -6.63 15.68 -3.43
N TYR A 288 -6.42 14.54 -4.10
CA TYR A 288 -5.07 14.10 -4.48
C TYR A 288 -4.44 15.01 -5.54
N SER A 289 -5.22 15.45 -6.53
CA SER A 289 -4.78 16.42 -7.54
C SER A 289 -4.37 17.74 -6.89
N GLU A 290 -5.18 18.27 -5.99
CA GLU A 290 -4.85 19.48 -5.21
C GLU A 290 -3.58 19.31 -4.37
N TYR A 291 -3.45 18.18 -3.67
CA TYR A 291 -2.27 17.86 -2.88
C TYR A 291 -0.98 17.83 -3.73
N THR A 292 -1.02 17.14 -4.88
CA THR A 292 0.13 17.05 -5.77
C THR A 292 0.52 18.40 -6.35
N HIS A 293 -0.47 19.24 -6.71
CA HIS A 293 -0.25 20.61 -7.15
C HIS A 293 0.40 21.49 -6.06
N VAL A 294 -0.12 21.46 -4.83
CA VAL A 294 0.47 22.21 -3.70
C VAL A 294 1.89 21.73 -3.42
N ARG A 295 2.14 20.41 -3.47
CA ARG A 295 3.47 19.86 -3.26
C ARG A 295 4.46 20.26 -4.35
N ALA A 296 4.02 20.33 -5.60
CA ALA A 296 4.84 20.86 -6.70
C ALA A 296 5.20 22.33 -6.47
N ASN A 297 4.24 23.16 -6.07
CA ASN A 297 4.46 24.57 -5.75
C ASN A 297 5.42 24.75 -4.57
N LEU A 298 5.29 23.94 -3.52
CA LEU A 298 6.20 23.98 -2.37
C LEU A 298 7.64 23.61 -2.77
N ASN A 299 7.80 22.57 -3.59
CA ASN A 299 9.11 22.17 -4.11
C ASN A 299 9.73 23.28 -4.99
N GLN A 300 8.91 23.95 -5.81
CA GLN A 300 9.36 25.10 -6.59
C GLN A 300 9.79 26.26 -5.69
N GLY A 301 9.00 26.60 -4.67
CA GLY A 301 9.32 27.61 -3.67
C GLY A 301 10.64 27.31 -2.97
N SER A 302 10.81 26.08 -2.47
CA SER A 302 12.05 25.65 -1.83
C SER A 302 13.28 25.76 -2.74
N ARG A 303 13.13 25.46 -4.04
CA ARG A 303 14.21 25.67 -5.02
C ARG A 303 14.53 27.15 -5.22
N LEU A 304 13.51 28.02 -5.30
CA LEU A 304 13.71 29.46 -5.43
C LEU A 304 14.43 30.01 -4.19
N ASP A 305 13.97 29.66 -3.00
CA ASP A 305 14.59 30.08 -1.74
C ASP A 305 16.06 29.62 -1.66
N ALA A 306 16.35 28.37 -2.04
CA ALA A 306 17.71 27.87 -2.10
C ALA A 306 18.61 28.68 -3.06
N THR A 307 18.08 29.05 -4.24
CA THR A 307 18.83 29.90 -5.18
C THR A 307 19.02 31.33 -4.67
N GLN A 308 18.02 31.90 -4.00
CA GLN A 308 18.13 33.24 -3.41
C GLN A 308 19.12 33.26 -2.25
N LEU A 309 19.11 32.25 -1.39
CA LEU A 309 20.07 32.10 -0.30
C LEU A 309 21.50 31.92 -0.83
N LEU A 310 21.67 31.11 -1.89
CA LEU A 310 22.97 30.97 -2.54
C LEU A 310 23.48 32.31 -3.07
N ASN A 311 22.63 33.04 -3.81
CA ASN A 311 22.97 34.36 -4.34
C ASN A 311 23.29 35.36 -3.23
N LEU A 312 22.50 35.42 -2.17
CA LEU A 312 22.76 36.32 -1.04
C LEU A 312 24.10 35.97 -0.37
N THR A 313 24.38 34.68 -0.18
CA THR A 313 25.62 34.21 0.43
C THR A 313 26.83 34.53 -0.43
N THR A 314 26.75 34.35 -1.76
CA THR A 314 27.85 34.70 -2.67
C THR A 314 28.12 36.19 -2.68
N HIS A 315 27.08 37.02 -2.84
CA HIS A 315 27.24 38.48 -2.82
C HIS A 315 27.76 38.98 -1.47
N SER A 316 27.25 38.44 -0.36
CA SER A 316 27.74 38.80 0.98
C SER A 316 29.21 38.44 1.15
N ASN A 317 29.63 37.26 0.70
CA ASN A 317 31.04 36.85 0.76
C ASN A 317 31.93 37.72 -0.13
N ASP A 318 31.46 38.13 -1.32
CA ASP A 318 32.19 39.02 -2.21
C ASP A 318 32.34 40.43 -1.61
N ILE A 319 31.28 40.95 -0.97
CA ILE A 319 31.34 42.21 -0.22
C ILE A 319 32.31 42.10 0.96
N ILE A 320 32.27 41.01 1.73
CA ILE A 320 33.20 40.79 2.84
C ILE A 320 34.65 40.79 2.34
N LYS A 321 34.96 40.04 1.29
CA LYS A 321 36.31 40.04 0.69
C LYS A 321 36.74 41.43 0.20
N HIS A 322 35.81 42.18 -0.40
CA HIS A 322 36.08 43.54 -0.84
C HIS A 322 36.40 44.45 0.36
N LEU A 323 35.61 44.37 1.44
CA LEU A 323 35.85 45.13 2.66
C LEU A 323 37.17 44.73 3.34
N GLU A 324 37.49 43.44 3.40
CA GLU A 324 38.78 42.95 3.89
C GLU A 324 39.95 43.56 3.09
N HIS A 325 39.84 43.60 1.76
CA HIS A 325 40.85 44.24 0.91
C HIS A 325 40.98 45.75 1.13
N VAL A 326 39.86 46.44 1.36
CA VAL A 326 39.87 47.87 1.73
C VAL A 326 40.55 48.07 3.08
N VAL A 327 40.27 47.22 4.07
CA VAL A 327 40.93 47.25 5.38
C VAL A 327 42.43 46.99 5.24
N GLU A 328 42.85 46.00 4.45
CA GLU A 328 44.28 45.75 4.19
C GLU A 328 44.99 46.95 3.56
N LYS A 329 44.34 47.61 2.58
CA LYS A 329 44.88 48.84 1.98
C LYS A 329 44.97 49.96 3.01
N GLY A 330 43.93 50.14 3.83
CA GLY A 330 43.91 51.10 4.93
C GLY A 330 45.05 50.84 5.93
N GLU A 331 45.25 49.60 6.34
CA GLU A 331 46.37 49.21 7.20
C GLU A 331 47.73 49.49 6.54
N LYS A 332 47.91 49.18 5.25
CA LYS A 332 49.15 49.48 4.53
C LYS A 332 49.42 50.99 4.50
N ILE A 333 48.40 51.80 4.22
CA ILE A 333 48.51 53.26 4.24
C ILE A 333 48.86 53.77 5.64
N LEU A 334 48.21 53.25 6.69
CA LEU A 334 48.52 53.62 8.08
C LEU A 334 49.96 53.23 8.46
N ARG A 335 50.41 52.02 8.11
CA ARG A 335 51.79 51.57 8.35
C ARG A 335 52.81 52.47 7.62
N LEU A 336 52.55 52.80 6.36
CA LEU A 336 53.37 53.75 5.59
C LEU A 336 53.34 55.15 6.22
N GLY A 337 52.17 55.61 6.66
CA GLY A 337 52.02 56.89 7.36
C GLY A 337 52.84 56.96 8.65
N VAL A 338 52.86 55.89 9.45
CA VAL A 338 53.69 55.79 10.65
C VAL A 338 55.18 55.77 10.30
N LEU A 339 55.60 55.00 9.29
CA LEU A 339 56.97 54.96 8.80
C LEU A 339 57.45 56.33 8.29
N CYS A 340 56.65 57.00 7.46
CA CYS A 340 56.92 58.35 6.99
C CYS A 340 57.00 59.34 8.16
N ARG A 341 56.08 59.25 9.13
CA ARG A 341 56.10 60.08 10.34
C ARG A 341 57.36 59.88 11.16
N ASN A 342 57.95 58.70 11.21
CA ASN A 342 59.21 58.48 11.92
C ASN A 342 60.38 59.28 11.32
N LEU A 343 60.40 59.46 9.99
CA LEU A 343 61.45 60.17 9.24
C LEU A 343 61.29 61.70 9.26
N GLU A 344 60.17 62.21 9.77
CA GLU A 344 59.91 63.65 9.87
C GLU A 344 60.65 64.30 11.04
N THR A 345 61.00 65.57 10.85
CA THR A 345 61.63 66.40 11.89
C THR A 345 60.64 66.75 13.01
N GLN A 346 61.14 67.15 14.19
CA GLN A 346 60.27 67.53 15.32
C GLN A 346 59.36 68.72 14.98
N GLU A 347 59.83 69.68 14.17
CA GLU A 347 59.02 70.82 13.70
C GLU A 347 57.85 70.35 12.82
N GLU A 348 58.08 69.42 11.91
CA GLU A 348 57.06 68.85 11.02
C GLU A 348 56.09 67.89 11.74
N LYS A 349 56.46 67.37 12.90
CA LYS A 349 55.59 66.55 13.76
C LYS A 349 54.63 67.39 14.60
N VAL A 350 55.10 68.57 15.05
CA VAL A 350 54.32 69.50 15.90
C VAL A 350 53.43 70.40 15.04
N VAL A 351 53.87 70.78 13.83
CA VAL A 351 53.07 71.56 12.87
C VAL A 351 53.00 70.87 11.49
N PRO A 352 52.30 69.73 11.35
CA PRO A 352 52.29 68.93 10.12
C PRO A 352 51.79 69.65 8.86
N PHE A 353 50.93 70.64 9.01
CA PHE A 353 50.25 71.31 7.90
C PHE A 353 50.66 72.78 7.71
N GLY A 354 51.73 73.21 8.38
CA GLY A 354 52.19 74.59 8.42
C GLY A 354 51.34 75.49 9.32
N MET A 355 51.89 76.64 9.73
CA MET A 355 51.10 77.67 10.44
C MET A 355 50.11 78.28 9.45
N SER A 356 48.83 77.97 9.61
CA SER A 356 47.79 78.56 8.78
C SER A 356 47.56 80.02 9.18
N VAL A 357 48.02 80.94 8.34
CA VAL A 357 47.47 82.30 8.30
C VAL A 357 46.21 82.21 7.43
N GLY A 358 45.06 82.43 8.05
CA GLY A 358 43.81 82.74 7.35
C GLY A 358 42.69 81.71 7.52
N ASN A 359 41.90 81.91 8.58
CA ASN A 359 40.49 81.51 8.59
C ASN A 359 39.79 82.11 7.36
N LYS A 360 39.18 81.25 6.52
CA LYS A 360 37.88 81.45 5.83
C LYS A 360 37.66 80.35 4.80
N SER A 361 36.73 79.43 5.10
CA SER A 361 35.77 78.75 4.20
C SER A 361 35.28 77.48 4.93
N GLN A 362 34.13 77.46 5.60
CA GLN A 362 32.76 77.57 5.07
C GLN A 362 32.40 76.39 4.18
N ASP A 363 31.47 75.58 4.70
CA ASP A 363 30.57 74.63 4.03
C ASP A 363 30.88 74.30 2.57
N LEU A 364 31.63 73.23 2.32
CA LEU A 364 31.65 72.53 1.02
C LEU A 364 31.79 71.03 1.28
N MET A 365 30.65 70.41 1.62
CA MET A 365 30.34 69.05 1.21
C MET A 365 30.01 69.10 -0.29
N ASP A 366 31.02 69.38 -1.12
CA ASP A 366 30.89 69.34 -2.58
C ASP A 366 31.88 68.34 -3.16
N ASP A 367 31.41 67.67 -4.19
CA ASP A 367 31.74 66.30 -4.61
C ASP A 367 33.06 66.24 -5.43
N ASN A 368 34.14 66.84 -4.91
CA ASN A 368 35.46 66.78 -5.56
C ASN A 368 36.43 65.91 -4.74
N ASP A 369 36.67 64.70 -5.24
CA ASP A 369 37.56 63.64 -4.71
C ASP A 369 39.02 64.07 -4.38
N TYR A 370 39.42 65.29 -4.69
CA TYR A 370 40.81 65.78 -4.59
C TYR A 370 41.08 66.74 -3.42
N ASP A 371 40.05 67.36 -2.83
CA ASP A 371 40.23 68.34 -1.75
C ASP A 371 40.83 67.78 -0.44
N PRO A 372 40.54 66.54 0.00
CA PRO A 372 41.12 65.98 1.22
C PRO A 372 42.64 65.83 1.18
N PHE A 373 43.25 65.73 -0.02
CA PHE A 373 44.70 65.56 -0.17
C PHE A 373 45.47 66.88 -0.26
N VAL A 374 44.81 68.04 -0.33
CA VAL A 374 45.47 69.34 -0.49
C VAL A 374 46.46 69.62 0.65
N LEU A 375 46.08 69.29 1.88
CA LEU A 375 46.95 69.43 3.06
C LEU A 375 48.14 68.46 3.02
N PHE A 376 47.94 67.23 2.53
CA PHE A 376 49.02 66.26 2.33
C PHE A 376 50.02 66.74 1.27
N TRP A 377 49.54 67.22 0.11
CA TRP A 377 50.40 67.73 -0.95
C TRP A 377 51.19 68.97 -0.52
N ARG A 378 50.60 69.85 0.29
CA ARG A 378 51.31 70.99 0.88
C ARG A 378 52.47 70.54 1.79
N ARG A 379 52.23 69.52 2.62
CA ARG A 379 53.27 68.92 3.47
C ARG A 379 54.38 68.27 2.65
N PHE A 380 54.01 67.53 1.60
CA PHE A 380 54.97 66.93 0.66
C PHE A 380 55.81 67.98 -0.08
N ALA A 381 55.19 69.07 -0.54
CA ALA A 381 55.88 70.17 -1.21
C ALA A 381 56.90 70.87 -0.29
N ASN A 382 56.54 71.07 0.99
CA ASN A 382 57.47 71.62 1.99
C ASN A 382 58.67 70.70 2.22
N ALA A 383 58.44 69.40 2.42
CA ALA A 383 59.52 68.42 2.57
C ALA A 383 60.43 68.38 1.32
N ASN A 384 59.86 68.47 0.12
CA ASN A 384 60.62 68.50 -1.13
C ASN A 384 61.42 69.81 -1.27
N LEU A 385 60.90 70.94 -0.80
CA LEU A 385 61.61 72.22 -0.78
C LEU A 385 62.79 72.21 0.21
N ILE A 386 62.63 71.54 1.37
CA ILE A 386 63.75 71.28 2.31
C ILE A 386 64.80 70.40 1.64
N LYS A 387 64.40 69.31 0.97
CA LYS A 387 65.30 68.44 0.21
C LYS A 387 66.08 69.24 -0.85
N GLN A 388 65.39 70.06 -1.65
CA GLN A 388 66.02 70.90 -2.67
C GLN A 388 66.98 71.95 -2.09
N LYS A 389 66.78 72.43 -0.85
CA LYS A 389 67.73 73.31 -0.16
C LYS A 389 68.95 72.56 0.38
N LEU A 390 68.79 71.30 0.78
CA LEU A 390 69.88 70.46 1.28
C LEU A 390 70.75 69.90 0.14
N GLU A 391 70.18 69.60 -1.03
CA GLU A 391 70.93 69.09 -2.20
C GLU A 391 72.13 69.95 -2.63
N PRO A 392 72.03 71.29 -2.78
CA PRO A 392 73.19 72.11 -3.14
C PRO A 392 74.22 72.15 -2.01
N LYS A 393 73.80 72.22 -0.74
CA LYS A 393 74.72 72.12 0.42
C LYS A 393 75.44 70.78 0.46
N LEU A 394 74.75 69.70 0.12
CA LEU A 394 75.35 68.37 0.04
C LEU A 394 76.35 68.31 -1.12
N LYS A 395 76.03 68.87 -2.29
CA LYS A 395 76.95 68.95 -3.42
C LYS A 395 78.17 69.84 -3.14
N THR A 396 78.00 70.97 -2.45
CA THR A 396 79.14 71.82 -2.04
C THR A 396 79.99 71.11 -1.01
N LEU A 397 79.40 70.44 -0.01
CA LEU A 397 80.15 69.65 0.96
C LEU A 397 80.85 68.45 0.32
N GLN A 398 80.25 67.80 -0.68
CA GLN A 398 80.89 66.75 -1.46
C GLN A 398 82.07 67.31 -2.26
N TYR A 399 81.89 68.45 -2.93
CA TYR A 399 82.95 69.12 -3.67
C TYR A 399 84.08 69.61 -2.75
N GLU A 400 83.76 70.17 -1.59
CA GLU A 400 84.72 70.56 -0.56
C GLU A 400 85.45 69.34 0.00
N ASN A 401 84.76 68.22 0.24
CA ASN A 401 85.37 66.99 0.72
C ASN A 401 86.25 66.33 -0.37
N GLU A 402 85.86 66.42 -1.64
CA GLU A 402 86.72 66.03 -2.77
C GLU A 402 87.93 66.94 -2.93
N CYS A 403 87.79 68.25 -2.72
CA CYS A 403 88.89 69.20 -2.72
C CYS A 403 89.82 68.99 -1.53
N LEU A 404 89.29 68.78 -0.32
CA LEU A 404 90.06 68.44 0.87
C LEU A 404 90.75 67.09 0.72
N ASN A 405 90.13 66.10 0.07
CA ASN A 405 90.78 64.84 -0.26
C ASN A 405 91.89 65.04 -1.28
N ARG A 406 91.72 65.92 -2.28
CA ARG A 406 92.79 66.28 -3.22
C ARG A 406 93.92 67.04 -2.52
N GLU A 407 93.62 67.96 -1.61
CA GLU A 407 94.61 68.68 -0.82
C GLU A 407 95.35 67.74 0.13
N LEU A 408 94.66 66.82 0.80
CA LEU A 408 95.27 65.74 1.60
C LEU A 408 96.17 64.85 0.72
N LEU A 409 95.73 64.48 -0.48
CA LEU A 409 96.56 63.73 -1.43
C LEU A 409 97.82 64.50 -1.83
N THR A 410 97.72 65.82 -2.08
CA THR A 410 98.90 66.65 -2.36
C THR A 410 99.80 66.85 -1.14
N VAL A 411 99.25 66.95 0.07
CA VAL A 411 100.04 66.99 1.32
C VAL A 411 100.73 65.64 1.55
N PHE A 412 100.07 64.52 1.24
CA PHE A 412 100.68 63.20 1.23
C PHE A 412 101.77 63.07 0.15
N GLU A 413 101.62 63.67 -1.03
CA GLU A 413 102.65 63.71 -2.08
C GLU A 413 103.84 64.62 -1.72
N ILE A 414 103.61 65.73 -1.01
CA ILE A 414 104.67 66.62 -0.51
C ILE A 414 105.43 65.95 0.64
N LEU A 415 104.73 65.25 1.55
CA LEU A 415 105.34 64.44 2.60
C LEU A 415 106.06 63.20 2.04
N SER A 416 105.63 62.67 0.88
CA SER A 416 106.30 61.59 0.15
C SER A 416 107.52 62.06 -0.66
N ASN A 417 107.62 63.35 -1.00
CA ASN A 417 108.74 63.92 -1.75
C ASN A 417 109.72 64.72 -0.86
N SER A 418 109.47 64.78 0.45
CA SER A 418 110.39 65.36 1.46
C SER A 418 111.12 64.31 2.30
N HIS A 419 111.26 63.07 1.81
CA HIS A 419 112.10 62.05 2.43
C HIS A 419 112.91 61.24 1.42
#